data_AF-G9YWU5-F1
#
_entry.id   AF-G9YWU5-F1
#
_cell.length_a   1.000
_cell.length_b   1.000
_cell.length_c   1.000
_cell.angle_alpha   90.00
_cell.angle_beta   90.00
_cell.angle_gamma   90.00
#
_symmetry.space_group_name_H-M   'P 1'
#
loop_
_entity.id
_entity.type
_entity.pdbx_description
1 polymer ?
#
loop_
_entity_poly.entity_id
_entity_poly.type
_entity_poly.pdbx_seq_one_letter_code
_entity_poly.pdbx_strand_id
1 'polypeptide(L)'
;MNPENKKTSRGGTRAGKPRTPLTPRQKALRIACLVLAILAAVLVTVFAAYRLLVVKPSLPEPGVELPDEDQNYEFGDGPRLSGDRKEEFYTFLLVGRDTGGGGNTDTLMVMAYDIPNQTLNVMSIPRDTMVNVPWDIKRINSVYNYAPYYDKDGIQFLKEEVSYLIGFQPDYTIVVEWEAVGELVDAIGGVEFDVPIDMNYDDPTQNLHIHLSAGLQDIDGDKAMQLLRWRKNSDAYGNVYGGYPNGDLGRIETQQAFLKAVIEKCLNSISLGTIPKMAQIFLDNVDTNGSLTVNNLAWFAKEAIVGGLSMENVHFMTLPNRGASVYSRTYHNYQSYVTPIPDEMLELVNTCFNPYLEDIELNELDLMQVNEDGSLSSTRGHVEDTKATKPPAKGNSGSSKPTDNPAPEVPDTPEPSVTPTATPEATPTVTPETTPSVPVDSQPPAVETPAVTPAPEPTPAATPVPTPAPTPIPASTPAPDVPVDGFGPGMEPIE
;
A
#
# COMPACT_ATOMS: atom_id res chain seq x y z
N MET A 1 -72.45 17.73 -86.20
CA MET A 1 -71.06 18.14 -85.88
C MET A 1 -70.75 17.60 -84.49
N ASN A 2 -69.67 16.88 -84.20
CA ASN A 2 -68.69 16.11 -85.00
C ASN A 2 -68.14 14.99 -84.06
N PRO A 3 -67.67 13.81 -84.52
CA PRO A 3 -67.41 12.67 -83.64
C PRO A 3 -65.96 12.57 -83.10
N GLU A 4 -65.69 11.48 -82.36
CA GLU A 4 -64.39 11.03 -81.78
C GLU A 4 -63.94 11.78 -80.49
N ASN A 5 -63.21 11.18 -79.53
CA ASN A 5 -62.35 9.99 -79.58
C ASN A 5 -62.23 9.26 -78.21
N LYS A 6 -61.91 7.95 -78.22
CA LYS A 6 -61.63 7.08 -77.04
C LYS A 6 -60.20 7.30 -76.49
N LYS A 7 -60.05 7.48 -75.17
CA LYS A 7 -58.80 7.18 -74.41
C LYS A 7 -59.14 6.66 -73.00
N THR A 8 -59.21 5.34 -72.78
CA THR A 8 -58.12 4.42 -72.36
C THR A 8 -57.61 4.62 -70.92
N SER A 9 -58.01 3.70 -70.05
CA SER A 9 -57.36 3.42 -68.76
C SER A 9 -55.88 3.05 -68.95
N ARG A 10 -55.02 3.55 -68.05
CA ARG A 10 -53.65 3.02 -67.83
C ARG A 10 -53.29 3.09 -66.34
N GLY A 11 -53.72 2.09 -65.58
CA GLY A 11 -53.00 1.69 -64.36
C GLY A 11 -51.67 1.06 -64.77
N GLY A 12 -50.57 1.80 -64.57
CA GLY A 12 -49.22 1.38 -64.97
C GLY A 12 -48.40 0.81 -63.83
N THR A 13 -48.62 -0.46 -63.47
CA THR A 13 -47.78 -1.16 -62.49
C THR A 13 -46.36 -1.29 -63.03
N ARG A 14 -45.40 -0.55 -62.47
CA ARG A 14 -43.97 -0.71 -62.79
C ARG A 14 -43.48 -2.07 -62.26
N ALA A 15 -43.43 -3.07 -63.12
CA ALA A 15 -42.78 -4.34 -62.81
C ALA A 15 -41.29 -4.11 -62.51
N GLY A 16 -40.85 -4.47 -61.31
CA GLY A 16 -39.43 -4.42 -60.93
C GLY A 16 -38.61 -5.41 -61.76
N LYS A 17 -37.42 -5.01 -62.20
CA LYS A 17 -36.49 -5.91 -62.89
C LYS A 17 -36.18 -7.13 -62.00
N PRO A 18 -36.16 -8.36 -62.54
CA PRO A 18 -35.79 -9.54 -61.77
C PRO A 18 -34.34 -9.40 -61.30
N ARG A 19 -34.11 -9.56 -59.99
CA ARG A 19 -32.76 -9.58 -59.42
C ARG A 19 -32.06 -10.87 -59.87
N THR A 20 -30.93 -10.74 -60.55
CA THR A 20 -30.11 -11.89 -60.97
C THR A 20 -29.66 -12.69 -59.74
N PRO A 21 -29.74 -14.04 -59.77
CA PRO A 21 -29.36 -14.87 -58.63
C PRO A 21 -27.86 -14.78 -58.37
N LEU A 22 -27.49 -14.52 -57.11
CA LEU A 22 -26.10 -14.42 -56.67
C LEU A 22 -25.36 -15.76 -56.85
N THR A 23 -24.13 -15.70 -57.37
CA THR A 23 -23.26 -16.88 -57.49
C THR A 23 -22.86 -17.43 -56.12
N PRO A 24 -22.46 -18.71 -55.99
CA PRO A 24 -22.06 -19.31 -54.72
C PRO A 24 -20.96 -18.52 -53.99
N ARG A 25 -19.94 -18.05 -54.73
CA ARG A 25 -18.87 -17.20 -54.19
C ARG A 25 -19.39 -15.84 -53.68
N GLN A 26 -20.32 -15.20 -54.38
CA GLN A 26 -20.93 -13.94 -53.92
C GLN A 26 -21.84 -14.12 -52.70
N LYS A 27 -22.51 -15.27 -52.56
CA LYS A 27 -23.26 -15.62 -51.35
C LYS A 27 -22.32 -15.84 -50.16
N ALA A 28 -21.25 -16.63 -50.34
CA ALA A 28 -20.24 -16.87 -49.31
C ALA A 28 -19.56 -15.56 -48.86
N LEU A 29 -19.16 -14.69 -49.81
CA LEU A 29 -18.56 -13.40 -49.51
C LEU A 29 -19.51 -12.49 -48.71
N ARG A 30 -20.81 -12.43 -49.07
CA ARG A 30 -21.81 -11.68 -48.30
C ARG A 30 -21.99 -12.20 -46.88
N ILE A 31 -21.99 -13.53 -46.70
CA ILE A 31 -22.08 -14.14 -45.37
C ILE A 31 -20.83 -13.80 -44.55
N ALA A 32 -19.63 -13.91 -45.13
CA ALA A 32 -18.38 -13.53 -44.46
C ALA A 32 -18.36 -12.05 -44.06
N CYS A 33 -18.76 -11.12 -44.94
CA CYS A 33 -18.86 -9.70 -44.61
C CYS A 33 -19.90 -9.42 -43.52
N LEU A 34 -21.03 -10.14 -43.49
CA LEU A 34 -22.03 -10.02 -42.42
C LEU A 34 -21.51 -10.53 -41.08
N VAL A 35 -20.81 -11.68 -41.07
CA VAL A 35 -20.19 -12.23 -39.87
C VAL A 35 -19.11 -11.28 -39.32
N LEU A 36 -18.27 -10.72 -40.19
CA LEU A 36 -17.26 -9.72 -39.80
C LEU A 36 -17.91 -8.42 -39.28
N ALA A 37 -18.99 -7.95 -39.89
CA ALA A 37 -19.72 -6.78 -39.41
C ALA A 37 -20.39 -7.03 -38.04
N ILE A 38 -20.91 -8.23 -37.80
CA ILE A 38 -21.46 -8.63 -36.49
C ILE A 38 -20.34 -8.73 -35.45
N LEU A 39 -19.20 -9.35 -35.77
CA LEU A 39 -18.03 -9.41 -34.88
C LEU A 39 -17.51 -8.00 -34.54
N ALA A 40 -17.41 -7.11 -35.53
CA ALA A 40 -17.03 -5.72 -35.30
C ALA A 40 -18.05 -4.96 -34.45
N ALA A 41 -19.35 -5.16 -34.68
CA ALA A 41 -20.41 -4.57 -33.86
C ALA A 41 -20.36 -5.09 -32.41
N VAL A 42 -20.17 -6.40 -32.21
CA VAL A 42 -19.99 -7.01 -30.89
C VAL A 42 -18.75 -6.43 -30.20
N LEU A 43 -17.60 -6.37 -30.87
CA LEU A 43 -16.38 -5.75 -30.34
C LEU A 43 -16.60 -4.28 -29.96
N VAL A 44 -17.29 -3.49 -30.79
CA VAL A 44 -17.62 -2.09 -30.47
C VAL A 44 -18.57 -2.00 -29.28
N THR A 45 -19.58 -2.87 -29.17
CA THR A 45 -20.49 -2.88 -28.00
C THR A 45 -19.81 -3.35 -26.72
N VAL A 46 -18.90 -4.33 -26.80
CA VAL A 46 -18.11 -4.80 -25.66
C VAL A 46 -17.11 -3.72 -25.25
N PHE A 47 -16.44 -3.07 -26.19
CA PHE A 47 -15.55 -1.93 -25.92
C PHE A 47 -16.30 -0.73 -25.33
N ALA A 48 -17.52 -0.42 -25.82
CA ALA A 48 -18.34 0.65 -25.27
C ALA A 48 -18.86 0.33 -23.87
N ALA A 49 -19.34 -0.90 -23.62
CA ALA A 49 -19.74 -1.36 -22.30
C ALA A 49 -18.54 -1.38 -21.32
N TYR A 50 -17.38 -1.82 -21.78
CA TYR A 50 -16.13 -1.79 -21.02
C TYR A 50 -15.69 -0.36 -20.65
N ARG A 51 -15.76 0.58 -21.60
CA ARG A 51 -15.51 2.01 -21.36
C ARG A 51 -16.56 2.69 -20.45
N LEU A 52 -17.72 2.07 -20.25
CA LEU A 52 -18.74 2.52 -19.28
C LEU A 52 -18.55 1.89 -17.89
N LEU A 53 -17.91 0.72 -17.80
CA LEU A 53 -17.65 0.01 -16.54
C LEU A 53 -16.29 0.38 -15.90
N VAL A 54 -15.36 0.93 -16.68
CA VAL A 54 -14.01 1.28 -16.20
C VAL A 54 -13.81 2.79 -16.35
N VAL A 55 -14.07 3.53 -15.27
CA VAL A 55 -14.18 4.99 -15.27
C VAL A 55 -12.98 5.58 -14.54
N LYS A 56 -12.18 6.38 -15.25
CA LYS A 56 -11.07 7.14 -14.65
C LYS A 56 -11.62 8.00 -13.50
N PRO A 57 -11.07 7.89 -12.29
CA PRO A 57 -11.51 8.70 -11.16
C PRO A 57 -11.16 10.17 -11.38
N SER A 58 -12.13 11.02 -11.08
CA SER A 58 -11.92 12.46 -10.90
C SER A 58 -11.15 12.68 -9.61
N LEU A 59 -10.08 13.47 -9.69
CA LEU A 59 -9.50 14.07 -8.48
C LEU A 59 -10.62 14.84 -7.73
N PRO A 60 -10.63 14.83 -6.39
CA PRO A 60 -11.57 15.66 -5.64
C PRO A 60 -11.43 17.12 -6.06
N GLU A 61 -12.54 17.84 -6.17
CA GLU A 61 -12.47 19.29 -6.35
C GLU A 61 -11.94 19.92 -5.05
N PRO A 62 -10.88 20.75 -5.10
CA PRO A 62 -10.34 21.42 -3.93
C PRO A 62 -11.42 22.21 -3.17
N GLY A 63 -11.69 21.82 -1.92
CA GLY A 63 -12.66 22.46 -1.03
C GLY A 63 -14.03 21.80 -0.91
N VAL A 64 -14.30 20.65 -1.55
CA VAL A 64 -15.61 19.97 -1.43
C VAL A 64 -15.75 19.10 -0.17
N GLU A 65 -14.66 18.74 0.50
CA GLU A 65 -14.64 18.06 1.81
C GLU A 65 -13.89 18.88 2.89
N LEU A 66 -14.36 20.10 3.14
CA LEU A 66 -14.00 20.85 4.35
C LEU A 66 -15.17 20.79 5.35
N PRO A 67 -14.96 20.29 6.59
CA PRO A 67 -15.87 20.58 7.69
C PRO A 67 -15.70 22.06 8.04
N ASP A 68 -16.68 22.86 7.62
CA ASP A 68 -16.85 24.30 7.86
C ASP A 68 -15.80 25.24 7.21
N GLU A 69 -16.31 26.22 6.44
CA GLU A 69 -15.56 27.42 5.98
C GLU A 69 -14.99 28.26 7.14
N ASP A 70 -15.37 27.95 8.39
CA ASP A 70 -14.89 28.56 9.63
C ASP A 70 -13.67 27.83 10.25
N GLN A 71 -13.02 26.86 9.57
CA GLN A 71 -11.63 26.46 9.88
C GLN A 71 -10.67 27.61 9.51
N ASN A 72 -10.79 28.72 10.23
CA ASN A 72 -9.86 29.84 10.18
C ASN A 72 -8.51 29.34 10.72
N TYR A 73 -7.62 28.90 9.83
CA TYR A 73 -6.26 28.46 10.16
C TYR A 73 -5.53 29.60 10.88
N GLU A 74 -5.58 29.60 12.22
CA GLU A 74 -5.22 30.77 13.03
C GLU A 74 -3.72 31.09 12.92
N PHE A 75 -2.92 30.12 12.44
CA PHE A 75 -1.49 30.23 12.14
C PHE A 75 -1.08 29.57 10.80
N GLY A 76 -1.20 30.34 9.71
CA GLY A 76 -0.54 30.09 8.40
C GLY A 76 -1.39 29.35 7.37
N ASP A 77 -0.87 29.24 6.15
CA ASP A 77 -1.55 28.53 5.05
C ASP A 77 -1.62 27.02 5.35
N GLY A 78 -2.82 26.43 5.29
CA GLY A 78 -3.04 25.01 5.53
C GLY A 78 -2.31 24.08 4.54
N PRO A 79 -2.42 22.74 4.69
CA PRO A 79 -1.78 21.81 3.77
C PRO A 79 -2.29 22.02 2.34
N ARG A 80 -1.41 21.86 1.35
CA ARG A 80 -1.67 22.25 -0.05
C ARG A 80 -2.88 21.50 -0.64
N LEU A 81 -4.00 22.21 -0.80
CA LEU A 81 -5.27 21.69 -1.34
C LEU A 81 -5.36 21.73 -2.88
N SER A 82 -4.54 22.57 -3.53
CA SER A 82 -4.56 22.74 -4.99
C SER A 82 -3.23 23.26 -5.53
N GLY A 83 -3.02 23.09 -6.84
CA GLY A 83 -1.81 23.49 -7.57
C GLY A 83 -1.78 22.83 -8.94
N ASP A 84 -0.78 23.14 -9.77
CA ASP A 84 -0.55 22.39 -11.01
C ASP A 84 -0.06 20.97 -10.67
N ARG A 85 -0.70 19.94 -11.25
CA ARG A 85 -0.50 18.54 -10.88
C ARG A 85 0.18 17.69 -11.96
N LYS A 86 0.91 16.68 -11.51
CA LYS A 86 1.42 15.58 -12.34
C LYS A 86 0.25 14.82 -12.97
N GLU A 87 0.36 14.46 -14.25
CA GLU A 87 -0.69 13.70 -14.94
C GLU A 87 -0.81 12.28 -14.36
N GLU A 88 -2.05 11.85 -14.05
CA GLU A 88 -2.36 10.48 -13.59
C GLU A 88 -1.58 10.02 -12.34
N PHE A 89 -1.17 10.98 -11.50
CA PHE A 89 -0.60 10.76 -10.18
C PHE A 89 -1.68 10.89 -9.10
N TYR A 90 -1.89 9.81 -8.35
CA TYR A 90 -2.98 9.68 -7.38
C TYR A 90 -2.48 9.30 -5.99
N THR A 91 -3.03 9.95 -4.96
CA THR A 91 -2.62 9.76 -3.57
C THR A 91 -3.78 9.26 -2.69
N PHE A 92 -3.45 8.44 -1.70
CA PHE A 92 -4.45 7.76 -0.86
C PHE A 92 -3.98 7.75 0.59
N LEU A 93 -4.90 7.99 1.51
CA LEU A 93 -4.74 7.68 2.94
C LEU A 93 -5.49 6.38 3.23
N LEU A 94 -4.77 5.33 3.65
CA LEU A 94 -5.35 4.10 4.17
C LEU A 94 -5.31 4.13 5.71
N VAL A 95 -6.47 3.93 6.32
CA VAL A 95 -6.69 3.87 7.76
C VAL A 95 -7.20 2.48 8.13
N GLY A 96 -6.47 1.73 8.94
CA GLY A 96 -6.94 0.49 9.56
C GLY A 96 -7.55 0.77 10.93
N ARG A 97 -8.83 0.42 11.13
CA ARG A 97 -9.57 0.68 12.38
C ARG A 97 -9.83 -0.63 13.15
N ASP A 98 -9.49 -0.67 14.44
CA ASP A 98 -9.93 -1.74 15.37
C ASP A 98 -11.07 -1.19 16.24
N THR A 99 -12.31 -1.47 15.84
CA THR A 99 -13.51 -1.08 16.60
C THR A 99 -13.75 -1.95 17.84
N GLY A 100 -13.20 -3.17 17.89
CA GLY A 100 -13.28 -4.05 19.06
C GLY A 100 -12.34 -3.66 20.21
N GLY A 101 -11.21 -3.02 19.90
CA GLY A 101 -10.18 -2.59 20.85
C GLY A 101 -10.35 -1.19 21.46
N GLY A 102 -11.52 -0.55 21.28
CA GLY A 102 -11.78 0.82 21.75
C GLY A 102 -11.49 1.92 20.73
N GLY A 103 -11.55 1.61 19.43
CA GLY A 103 -11.61 2.61 18.35
C GLY A 103 -10.28 3.27 17.99
N ASN A 104 -9.13 2.67 18.33
CA ASN A 104 -7.84 3.21 17.90
C ASN A 104 -7.60 2.93 16.41
N THR A 105 -6.94 3.87 15.73
CA THR A 105 -6.40 3.68 14.38
C THR A 105 -4.96 3.16 14.50
N ASP A 106 -4.80 1.83 14.47
CA ASP A 106 -3.52 1.17 14.71
C ASP A 106 -2.66 0.96 13.45
N THR A 107 -3.20 1.25 12.26
CA THR A 107 -2.48 1.22 10.98
C THR A 107 -2.80 2.48 10.16
N LEU A 108 -1.77 3.22 9.74
CA LEU A 108 -1.88 4.40 8.88
C LEU A 108 -0.85 4.31 7.76
N MET A 109 -1.30 4.44 6.52
CA MET A 109 -0.43 4.42 5.34
C MET A 109 -0.82 5.51 4.35
N VAL A 110 0.17 6.26 3.88
CA VAL A 110 0.01 7.16 2.72
C VAL A 110 0.54 6.41 1.50
N MET A 111 -0.25 6.38 0.44
CA MET A 111 0.12 5.72 -0.83
C MET A 111 0.12 6.75 -1.95
N ALA A 112 1.07 6.62 -2.87
CA ALA A 112 1.11 7.39 -4.11
C ALA A 112 1.31 6.44 -5.29
N TYR A 113 0.41 6.51 -6.27
CA TYR A 113 0.48 5.73 -7.49
C TYR A 113 0.73 6.67 -8.68
N ASP A 114 1.94 6.59 -9.22
CA ASP A 114 2.34 7.20 -10.48
C ASP A 114 2.01 6.21 -11.61
N ILE A 115 0.89 6.44 -12.30
CA ILE A 115 0.43 5.55 -13.38
C ILE A 115 1.33 5.64 -14.62
N PRO A 116 1.77 6.82 -15.11
CA PRO A 116 2.68 6.90 -16.25
C PRO A 116 4.01 6.16 -16.05
N ASN A 117 4.57 6.19 -14.84
CA ASN A 117 5.82 5.49 -14.50
C ASN A 117 5.61 4.08 -13.92
N GLN A 118 4.35 3.67 -13.67
CA GLN A 118 3.98 2.39 -13.04
C GLN A 118 4.70 2.16 -11.69
N THR A 119 4.73 3.18 -10.84
CA THR A 119 5.38 3.16 -9.52
C THR A 119 4.35 3.35 -8.41
N LEU A 120 4.33 2.43 -7.44
CA LEU A 120 3.47 2.52 -6.26
C LEU A 120 4.33 2.66 -4.99
N ASN A 121 4.32 3.85 -4.41
CA ASN A 121 4.97 4.15 -3.13
C ASN A 121 3.97 4.02 -1.98
N VAL A 122 4.35 3.34 -0.90
CA VAL A 122 3.53 3.15 0.30
C VAL A 122 4.36 3.46 1.55
N MET A 123 4.05 4.56 2.23
CA MET A 123 4.67 4.97 3.47
C MET A 123 3.78 4.66 4.67
N SER A 124 4.23 3.79 5.57
CA SER A 124 3.60 3.58 6.87
C SER A 124 3.93 4.71 7.84
N ILE A 125 2.91 5.29 8.49
CA ILE A 125 3.06 6.27 9.56
C ILE A 125 2.95 5.51 10.90
N PRO A 126 4.01 5.45 11.72
CA PRO A 126 3.95 4.82 13.04
C PRO A 126 2.87 5.44 13.91
N ARG A 127 2.06 4.62 14.58
CA ARG A 127 0.91 5.07 15.39
C ARG A 127 1.27 6.00 16.57
N ASP A 128 2.52 5.92 17.04
CA ASP A 128 3.08 6.76 18.11
C ASP A 128 3.78 8.04 17.56
N THR A 129 3.62 8.36 16.27
CA THR A 129 4.12 9.59 15.63
C THR A 129 3.55 10.83 16.32
N MET A 130 4.41 11.79 16.62
CA MET A 130 4.05 13.04 17.28
C MET A 130 3.42 14.02 16.29
N VAL A 131 2.23 14.52 16.65
CA VAL A 131 1.43 15.48 15.86
C VAL A 131 1.15 16.76 16.64
N ASN A 132 0.85 17.86 15.94
CA ASN A 132 0.77 19.20 16.52
C ASN A 132 -0.62 19.50 17.12
N VAL A 133 -0.99 18.78 18.16
CA VAL A 133 -2.33 18.84 18.76
C VAL A 133 -2.37 19.63 20.08
N PRO A 134 -3.51 20.28 20.44
CA PRO A 134 -3.61 21.13 21.63
C PRO A 134 -3.62 20.39 22.99
N TRP A 135 -3.68 19.05 23.00
CA TRP A 135 -3.70 18.22 24.22
C TRP A 135 -2.34 17.57 24.55
N ASP A 136 -2.20 17.03 25.77
CA ASP A 136 -0.90 16.57 26.33
C ASP A 136 -0.29 15.33 25.65
N ILE A 137 -1.13 14.41 25.16
CA ILE A 137 -0.71 13.13 24.57
C ILE A 137 -0.76 13.21 23.05
N LYS A 138 0.37 13.55 22.44
CA LYS A 138 0.44 14.00 21.04
C LYS A 138 0.61 12.89 20.00
N ARG A 139 0.06 11.69 20.24
CA ARG A 139 0.22 10.56 19.30
C ARG A 139 -0.85 10.60 18.22
N ILE A 140 -0.48 10.36 16.96
CA ILE A 140 -1.41 10.40 15.83
C ILE A 140 -2.61 9.45 16.00
N ASN A 141 -2.40 8.25 16.58
CA ASN A 141 -3.49 7.31 16.87
C ASN A 141 -4.50 7.79 17.93
N SER A 142 -4.16 8.83 18.71
CA SER A 142 -5.10 9.43 19.66
C SER A 142 -6.08 10.40 19.00
N VAL A 143 -5.74 10.96 17.84
CA VAL A 143 -6.52 12.02 17.14
C VAL A 143 -7.96 11.58 16.92
N TYR A 144 -8.16 10.38 16.37
CA TYR A 144 -9.50 9.81 16.14
C TYR A 144 -10.37 9.79 17.41
N ASN A 145 -9.80 9.33 18.52
CA ASN A 145 -10.48 9.22 19.81
C ASN A 145 -10.64 10.58 20.53
N TYR A 146 -9.84 11.58 20.18
CA TYR A 146 -9.95 12.94 20.73
C TYR A 146 -10.88 13.85 19.92
N ALA A 147 -11.12 13.55 18.63
CA ALA A 147 -11.96 14.37 17.74
C ALA A 147 -13.34 14.76 18.30
N PRO A 148 -14.09 13.89 19.01
CA PRO A 148 -15.39 14.26 19.58
C PRO A 148 -15.32 15.32 20.70
N TYR A 149 -14.16 15.57 21.31
CA TYR A 149 -13.96 16.66 22.27
C TYR A 149 -13.72 18.03 21.60
N TYR A 150 -13.57 18.05 20.27
CA TYR A 150 -13.32 19.21 19.44
C TYR A 150 -14.40 19.38 18.35
N ASP A 151 -15.55 18.70 18.52
CA ASP A 151 -16.68 18.68 17.57
C ASP A 151 -16.31 18.25 16.13
N LYS A 152 -15.22 17.47 15.97
CA LYS A 152 -14.74 16.94 14.68
C LYS A 152 -15.09 15.47 14.49
N ASP A 153 -15.22 15.03 13.24
CA ASP A 153 -15.19 13.61 12.88
C ASP A 153 -13.78 13.03 13.04
N GLY A 154 -13.70 11.77 13.51
CA GLY A 154 -12.44 11.12 13.84
C GLY A 154 -11.57 10.74 12.64
N ILE A 155 -12.17 10.37 11.51
CA ILE A 155 -11.43 10.07 10.28
C ILE A 155 -11.00 11.36 9.59
N GLN A 156 -11.89 12.35 9.53
CA GLN A 156 -11.60 13.64 8.94
C GLN A 156 -10.48 14.39 9.70
N PHE A 157 -10.51 14.42 11.03
CA PHE A 157 -9.43 15.05 11.80
C PHE A 157 -8.10 14.29 11.64
N LEU A 158 -8.15 12.96 11.51
CA LEU A 158 -6.96 12.16 11.22
C LEU A 158 -6.41 12.41 9.80
N LYS A 159 -7.28 12.62 8.81
CA LYS A 159 -6.93 13.05 7.45
C LYS A 159 -6.26 14.43 7.48
N GLU A 160 -6.75 15.37 8.29
CA GLU A 160 -6.14 16.69 8.50
C GLU A 160 -4.73 16.57 9.09
N GLU A 161 -4.54 15.85 10.19
CA GLU A 161 -3.22 15.67 10.83
C GLU A 161 -2.21 14.95 9.90
N VAL A 162 -2.65 13.96 9.12
CA VAL A 162 -1.80 13.35 8.08
C VAL A 162 -1.47 14.35 6.97
N SER A 163 -2.42 15.19 6.57
CA SER A 163 -2.20 16.22 5.54
C SER A 163 -1.16 17.25 5.98
N TYR A 164 -1.16 17.64 7.26
CA TYR A 164 -0.11 18.46 7.84
C TYR A 164 1.25 17.75 7.86
N LEU A 165 1.32 16.46 8.20
CA LEU A 165 2.58 15.70 8.19
C LEU A 165 3.24 15.61 6.79
N ILE A 166 2.44 15.55 5.72
CA ILE A 166 2.94 15.39 4.34
C ILE A 166 2.90 16.69 3.50
N GLY A 167 2.34 17.78 4.03
CA GLY A 167 2.24 19.09 3.36
C GLY A 167 1.11 19.23 2.33
N PHE A 168 0.32 18.18 2.08
CA PHE A 168 -0.80 18.20 1.12
C PHE A 168 -1.95 17.26 1.55
N GLN A 169 -3.15 17.48 1.04
CA GLN A 169 -4.28 16.59 1.30
C GLN A 169 -4.30 15.38 0.36
N PRO A 170 -4.34 14.12 0.85
CA PRO A 170 -4.50 12.93 0.01
C PRO A 170 -5.81 12.94 -0.77
N ASP A 171 -5.77 12.50 -2.03
CA ASP A 171 -6.93 12.54 -2.94
C ASP A 171 -8.09 11.64 -2.47
N TYR A 172 -7.78 10.44 -1.96
CA TYR A 172 -8.80 9.53 -1.45
C TYR A 172 -8.46 9.07 -0.04
N THR A 173 -9.51 8.79 0.75
CA THR A 173 -9.37 8.14 2.06
C THR A 173 -10.06 6.77 2.00
N ILE A 174 -9.39 5.76 2.55
CA ILE A 174 -9.77 4.36 2.51
C ILE A 174 -9.73 3.86 3.96
N VAL A 175 -10.89 3.67 4.57
CA VAL A 175 -11.03 3.17 5.94
C VAL A 175 -11.38 1.69 5.88
N VAL A 176 -10.41 0.87 6.28
CA VAL A 176 -10.51 -0.59 6.30
C VAL A 176 -10.83 -1.01 7.74
N GLU A 177 -12.01 -1.58 7.94
CA GLU A 177 -12.32 -2.27 9.20
C GLU A 177 -11.49 -3.54 9.33
N TRP A 178 -11.38 -4.03 10.55
CA TRP A 178 -10.57 -5.20 10.82
C TRP A 178 -11.09 -6.47 10.12
N GLU A 179 -12.40 -6.70 10.19
CA GLU A 179 -13.09 -7.86 9.62
C GLU A 179 -12.97 -7.91 8.08
N ALA A 180 -12.94 -6.73 7.45
CA ALA A 180 -12.79 -6.53 6.01
C ALA A 180 -11.51 -7.16 5.45
N VAL A 181 -10.42 -7.12 6.22
CA VAL A 181 -9.13 -7.68 5.81
C VAL A 181 -9.23 -9.20 5.61
N GLY A 182 -9.96 -9.87 6.50
CA GLY A 182 -10.20 -11.31 6.40
C GLY A 182 -10.99 -11.68 5.14
N GLU A 183 -12.12 -11.01 4.91
CA GLU A 183 -12.95 -11.25 3.72
C GLU A 183 -12.20 -11.00 2.41
N LEU A 184 -11.32 -9.97 2.37
CA LEU A 184 -10.53 -9.66 1.18
C LEU A 184 -9.46 -10.72 0.88
N VAL A 185 -8.81 -11.27 1.90
CA VAL A 185 -7.82 -12.35 1.75
C VAL A 185 -8.50 -13.65 1.28
N ASP A 186 -9.66 -13.99 1.85
CA ASP A 186 -10.45 -15.14 1.39
C ASP A 186 -10.95 -14.95 -0.06
N ALA A 187 -11.34 -13.73 -0.43
CA ALA A 187 -11.82 -13.43 -1.78
C ALA A 187 -10.75 -13.58 -2.88
N ILE A 188 -9.48 -13.28 -2.57
CA ILE A 188 -8.33 -13.53 -3.47
C ILE A 188 -7.81 -14.98 -3.39
N GLY A 189 -8.40 -15.81 -2.52
CA GLY A 189 -8.07 -17.23 -2.37
C GLY A 189 -6.76 -17.46 -1.62
N GLY A 190 -6.60 -16.82 -0.45
CA GLY A 190 -5.46 -16.96 0.44
C GLY A 190 -4.19 -16.26 -0.06
N VAL A 191 -3.18 -16.17 0.79
CA VAL A 191 -1.86 -15.60 0.47
C VAL A 191 -0.78 -16.52 1.03
N GLU A 192 0.13 -17.00 0.18
CA GLU A 192 1.31 -17.71 0.65
C GLU A 192 2.27 -16.69 1.28
N PHE A 193 2.62 -16.89 2.55
CA PHE A 193 3.40 -15.92 3.33
C PHE A 193 4.34 -16.63 4.33
N ASP A 194 5.55 -16.11 4.47
CA ASP A 194 6.55 -16.61 5.42
C ASP A 194 6.42 -15.88 6.76
N VAL A 195 5.77 -16.53 7.74
CA VAL A 195 5.52 -15.92 9.05
C VAL A 195 6.84 -15.81 9.82
N PRO A 196 7.29 -14.61 10.24
CA PRO A 196 8.68 -14.39 10.67
C PRO A 196 9.02 -14.96 12.07
N ILE A 197 8.02 -15.26 12.90
CA ILE A 197 8.18 -15.72 14.28
C ILE A 197 6.94 -16.50 14.73
N ASP A 198 7.09 -17.43 15.69
CA ASP A 198 5.96 -18.08 16.33
C ASP A 198 5.12 -17.07 17.13
N MET A 199 3.88 -16.90 16.71
CA MET A 199 2.89 -15.99 17.27
C MET A 199 1.89 -16.77 18.14
N ASN A 200 1.98 -16.57 19.45
CA ASN A 200 1.11 -17.19 20.45
C ASN A 200 0.64 -16.11 21.44
N TYR A 201 -0.59 -15.62 21.27
CA TYR A 201 -1.18 -14.58 22.10
C TYR A 201 -2.63 -14.93 22.41
N ASP A 202 -2.90 -15.15 23.69
CA ASP A 202 -4.25 -15.29 24.24
C ASP A 202 -4.59 -14.06 25.10
N ASP A 203 -5.71 -13.42 24.79
CA ASP A 203 -6.36 -12.40 25.63
C ASP A 203 -7.82 -12.79 25.87
N PRO A 204 -8.10 -13.46 27.00
CA PRO A 204 -9.46 -13.85 27.38
C PRO A 204 -10.41 -12.67 27.63
N THR A 205 -9.89 -11.45 27.83
CA THR A 205 -10.72 -10.25 28.06
C THR A 205 -11.25 -9.65 26.76
N GLN A 206 -10.51 -9.83 25.67
CA GLN A 206 -10.89 -9.41 24.32
C GLN A 206 -11.39 -10.58 23.44
N ASN A 207 -11.41 -11.81 23.98
CA ASN A 207 -11.69 -13.04 23.23
C ASN A 207 -10.79 -13.16 21.97
N LEU A 208 -9.53 -12.74 22.10
CA LEU A 208 -8.54 -12.74 21.03
C LEU A 208 -7.57 -13.90 21.24
N HIS A 209 -7.51 -14.79 20.27
CA HIS A 209 -6.66 -15.98 20.26
C HIS A 209 -5.86 -15.98 18.97
N ILE A 210 -4.54 -15.90 19.07
CA ILE A 210 -3.60 -15.85 17.94
C ILE A 210 -2.61 -16.99 18.10
N HIS A 211 -2.60 -17.91 17.15
CA HIS A 211 -1.79 -19.13 17.16
C HIS A 211 -1.28 -19.43 15.75
N LEU A 212 -0.22 -18.74 15.33
CA LEU A 212 0.48 -18.95 14.05
C LEU A 212 1.91 -19.42 14.30
N SER A 213 2.32 -20.49 13.63
CA SER A 213 3.71 -20.93 13.63
C SER A 213 4.55 -20.12 12.64
N ALA A 214 5.84 -19.98 12.89
CA ALA A 214 6.79 -19.42 11.94
C ALA A 214 6.90 -20.28 10.67
N GLY A 215 7.26 -19.66 9.55
CA GLY A 215 7.51 -20.33 8.28
C GLY A 215 6.42 -20.09 7.21
N LEU A 216 6.78 -20.47 5.98
CA LEU A 216 5.94 -20.39 4.79
C LEU A 216 4.65 -21.22 4.92
N GLN A 217 3.51 -20.55 4.84
CA GLN A 217 2.18 -21.17 4.90
C GLN A 217 1.15 -20.38 4.11
N ASP A 218 0.01 -21.01 3.81
CA ASP A 218 -1.14 -20.33 3.21
C ASP A 218 -1.96 -19.62 4.30
N ILE A 219 -2.03 -18.30 4.18
CA ILE A 219 -2.74 -17.38 5.07
C ILE A 219 -4.12 -17.12 4.46
N ASP A 220 -5.14 -17.69 5.09
CA ASP A 220 -6.56 -17.38 4.88
C ASP A 220 -6.97 -16.12 5.66
N GLY A 221 -8.22 -15.69 5.55
CA GLY A 221 -8.72 -14.48 6.20
C GLY A 221 -8.58 -14.46 7.72
N ASP A 222 -8.80 -15.60 8.39
CA ASP A 222 -8.64 -15.71 9.84
C ASP A 222 -7.17 -15.61 10.26
N LYS A 223 -6.27 -16.33 9.57
CA LYS A 223 -4.83 -16.20 9.81
C LYS A 223 -4.30 -14.80 9.47
N ALA A 224 -4.82 -14.15 8.44
CA ALA A 224 -4.43 -12.79 8.05
C ALA A 224 -4.74 -11.79 9.17
N MET A 225 -5.93 -11.93 9.76
CA MET A 225 -6.27 -11.19 10.98
C MET A 225 -5.26 -11.51 12.10
N GLN A 226 -5.12 -12.79 12.49
CA GLN A 226 -4.20 -13.18 13.55
C GLN A 226 -2.78 -12.60 13.38
N LEU A 227 -2.24 -12.65 12.16
CA LEU A 227 -0.93 -12.12 11.78
C LEU A 227 -0.81 -10.60 11.99
N LEU A 228 -1.77 -9.83 11.45
CA LEU A 228 -1.68 -8.37 11.41
C LEU A 228 -1.98 -7.71 12.77
N ARG A 229 -2.65 -8.42 13.70
CA ARG A 229 -2.96 -7.97 15.07
C ARG A 229 -1.92 -8.38 16.10
N TRP A 230 -1.09 -9.38 15.80
CA TRP A 230 -0.07 -9.85 16.74
C TRP A 230 1.01 -8.78 17.02
N ARG A 231 1.49 -8.78 18.27
CA ARG A 231 2.47 -7.79 18.78
C ARG A 231 3.54 -8.41 19.68
N LYS A 232 3.12 -9.38 20.49
CA LYS A 232 3.86 -9.97 21.61
C LYS A 232 3.26 -11.33 21.93
N ASN A 233 4.05 -12.25 22.48
CA ASN A 233 3.52 -13.51 23.01
C ASN A 233 3.03 -13.32 24.44
N SER A 234 1.86 -13.86 24.75
CA SER A 234 1.29 -13.94 26.11
C SER A 234 0.89 -15.37 26.44
N ASP A 235 0.85 -15.71 27.73
CA ASP A 235 0.15 -16.91 28.19
C ASP A 235 -1.31 -16.58 28.52
N ALA A 236 -2.12 -17.62 28.78
CA ALA A 236 -3.53 -17.48 29.18
C ALA A 236 -3.74 -16.74 30.53
N TYR A 237 -2.68 -16.35 31.23
CA TYR A 237 -2.70 -15.53 32.44
C TYR A 237 -2.24 -14.08 32.18
N GLY A 238 -1.91 -13.72 30.93
CA GLY A 238 -1.48 -12.39 30.50
C GLY A 238 0.01 -12.11 30.66
N ASN A 239 0.84 -13.09 31.03
CA ASN A 239 2.28 -12.89 31.18
C ASN A 239 2.94 -12.80 29.79
N VAL A 240 3.68 -11.71 29.54
CA VAL A 240 4.34 -11.47 28.25
C VAL A 240 5.72 -12.14 28.22
N TYR A 241 6.00 -12.96 27.20
CA TYR A 241 7.26 -13.72 27.09
C TYR A 241 7.94 -13.69 25.71
N GLY A 242 7.50 -12.83 24.79
CA GLY A 242 8.13 -12.64 23.48
C GLY A 242 7.48 -11.52 22.68
N GLY A 243 8.02 -11.21 21.51
CA GLY A 243 7.52 -10.18 20.61
C GLY A 243 8.51 -9.88 19.48
N TYR A 244 8.15 -8.94 18.60
CA TYR A 244 9.09 -8.44 17.59
C TYR A 244 10.35 -7.84 18.26
N PRO A 245 11.58 -8.15 17.78
CA PRO A 245 12.81 -7.57 18.31
C PRO A 245 12.80 -6.03 18.31
N ASN A 246 12.23 -5.44 17.25
CA ASN A 246 12.12 -3.99 17.05
C ASN A 246 10.77 -3.41 17.53
N GLY A 247 9.96 -4.17 18.28
CA GLY A 247 8.67 -3.72 18.81
C GLY A 247 7.67 -3.33 17.71
N ASP A 248 7.15 -2.09 17.76
CA ASP A 248 6.15 -1.60 16.81
C ASP A 248 6.68 -1.56 15.36
N LEU A 249 7.99 -1.31 15.16
CA LEU A 249 8.63 -1.32 13.85
C LEU A 249 8.58 -2.72 13.21
N GLY A 250 8.81 -3.78 13.98
CA GLY A 250 8.71 -5.16 13.48
C GLY A 250 7.28 -5.57 13.11
N ARG A 251 6.26 -4.97 13.76
CA ARG A 251 4.87 -5.11 13.30
C ARG A 251 4.68 -4.40 11.96
N ILE A 252 5.18 -3.18 11.81
CA ILE A 252 5.09 -2.43 10.55
C ILE A 252 5.80 -3.19 9.42
N GLU A 253 7.02 -3.70 9.64
CA GLU A 253 7.75 -4.55 8.70
C GLU A 253 6.92 -5.78 8.26
N THR A 254 6.26 -6.45 9.21
CA THR A 254 5.41 -7.62 8.93
C THR A 254 4.13 -7.24 8.18
N GLN A 255 3.49 -6.12 8.54
CA GLN A 255 2.32 -5.58 7.84
C GLN A 255 2.66 -5.21 6.39
N GLN A 256 3.81 -4.57 6.16
CA GLN A 256 4.32 -4.25 4.82
C GLN A 256 4.67 -5.51 4.03
N ALA A 257 5.32 -6.50 4.65
CA ALA A 257 5.65 -7.77 4.00
C ALA A 257 4.39 -8.55 3.59
N PHE A 258 3.36 -8.59 4.44
CA PHE A 258 2.09 -9.23 4.12
C PHE A 258 1.35 -8.47 3.00
N LEU A 259 1.31 -7.13 3.04
CA LEU A 259 0.68 -6.35 1.99
C LEU A 259 1.43 -6.46 0.64
N LYS A 260 2.76 -6.63 0.63
CA LYS A 260 3.52 -7.01 -0.58
C LYS A 260 3.01 -8.34 -1.15
N ALA A 261 2.88 -9.37 -0.32
CA ALA A 261 2.38 -10.68 -0.76
C ALA A 261 0.92 -10.63 -1.25
N VAL A 262 0.06 -9.80 -0.63
CA VAL A 262 -1.31 -9.52 -1.11
C VAL A 262 -1.29 -8.85 -2.49
N ILE A 263 -0.45 -7.83 -2.70
CA ILE A 263 -0.33 -7.14 -4.01
C ILE A 263 0.22 -8.10 -5.07
N GLU A 264 1.25 -8.88 -4.75
CA GLU A 264 1.82 -9.87 -5.66
C GLU A 264 0.79 -10.95 -6.04
N LYS A 265 0.03 -11.48 -5.05
CA LYS A 265 -1.08 -12.40 -5.29
C LYS A 265 -2.14 -11.76 -6.19
N CYS A 266 -2.49 -10.49 -5.97
CA CYS A 266 -3.43 -9.74 -6.80
C CYS A 266 -2.93 -9.61 -8.25
N LEU A 267 -1.71 -9.13 -8.47
CA LEU A 267 -1.13 -8.93 -9.80
C LEU A 267 -1.00 -10.25 -10.59
N ASN A 268 -0.66 -11.35 -9.90
CA ASN A 268 -0.52 -12.67 -10.52
C ASN A 268 -1.85 -13.42 -10.73
N SER A 269 -2.88 -13.15 -9.92
CA SER A 269 -4.13 -13.94 -9.91
C SER A 269 -5.35 -13.22 -10.49
N ILE A 270 -5.38 -11.88 -10.47
CA ILE A 270 -6.51 -11.10 -10.96
C ILE A 270 -6.41 -10.93 -12.47
N SER A 271 -7.35 -11.58 -13.18
CA SER A 271 -7.55 -11.34 -14.61
C SER A 271 -8.43 -10.10 -14.84
N LEU A 272 -8.35 -9.50 -16.04
CA LEU A 272 -9.25 -8.41 -16.47
C LEU A 272 -10.75 -8.76 -16.33
N GLY A 273 -11.12 -10.05 -16.33
CA GLY A 273 -12.50 -10.49 -16.13
C GLY A 273 -12.95 -10.59 -14.67
N THR A 274 -12.01 -10.67 -13.71
CA THR A 274 -12.31 -10.78 -12.27
C THR A 274 -12.24 -9.43 -11.55
N ILE A 275 -11.61 -8.41 -12.13
CA ILE A 275 -11.48 -7.05 -11.57
C ILE A 275 -12.82 -6.50 -11.02
N PRO A 276 -13.96 -6.48 -11.75
CA PRO A 276 -15.19 -5.87 -11.23
C PRO A 276 -15.76 -6.61 -10.01
N LYS A 277 -15.53 -7.93 -9.91
CA LYS A 277 -15.94 -8.72 -8.74
C LYS A 277 -15.09 -8.36 -7.53
N MET A 278 -13.78 -8.25 -7.68
CA MET A 278 -12.88 -7.88 -6.58
C MET A 278 -13.12 -6.43 -6.12
N ALA A 279 -13.34 -5.50 -7.06
CA ALA A 279 -13.68 -4.11 -6.75
C ALA A 279 -15.02 -3.96 -6.01
N GLN A 280 -16.00 -4.85 -6.28
CA GLN A 280 -17.24 -4.90 -5.50
C GLN A 280 -16.98 -5.43 -4.08
N ILE A 281 -16.30 -6.58 -3.94
CA ILE A 281 -15.99 -7.16 -2.62
C ILE A 281 -15.19 -6.19 -1.73
N PHE A 282 -14.29 -5.41 -2.33
CA PHE A 282 -13.57 -4.33 -1.65
C PHE A 282 -14.53 -3.27 -1.10
N LEU A 283 -15.44 -2.72 -1.91
CA LEU A 283 -16.36 -1.67 -1.46
C LEU A 283 -17.53 -2.16 -0.61
N ASP A 284 -17.82 -3.46 -0.63
CA ASP A 284 -18.74 -4.08 0.34
C ASP A 284 -18.13 -4.13 1.76
N ASN A 285 -16.80 -4.01 1.86
CA ASN A 285 -16.00 -4.21 3.08
C ASN A 285 -15.22 -2.96 3.54
N VAL A 286 -15.05 -1.95 2.68
CA VAL A 286 -14.16 -0.81 2.92
C VAL A 286 -14.91 0.49 2.70
N ASP A 287 -14.88 1.38 3.70
CA ASP A 287 -15.45 2.71 3.57
C ASP A 287 -14.46 3.64 2.86
N THR A 288 -14.97 4.42 1.91
CA THR A 288 -14.20 5.41 1.15
C THR A 288 -14.81 6.81 1.21
N ASN A 289 -15.74 7.04 2.14
CA ASN A 289 -16.62 8.21 2.20
C ASN A 289 -17.39 8.47 0.88
N GLY A 290 -17.58 7.42 0.06
CA GLY A 290 -18.14 7.53 -1.29
C GLY A 290 -17.20 8.15 -2.34
N SER A 291 -15.96 8.47 -2.00
CA SER A 291 -14.97 9.08 -2.92
C SER A 291 -14.48 8.12 -4.02
N LEU A 292 -14.59 6.80 -3.81
CA LEU A 292 -14.20 5.77 -4.78
C LEU A 292 -15.36 4.84 -5.10
N THR A 293 -15.67 4.68 -6.39
CA THR A 293 -16.67 3.72 -6.87
C THR A 293 -16.02 2.43 -7.40
N VAL A 294 -16.83 1.37 -7.55
CA VAL A 294 -16.41 0.07 -8.15
C VAL A 294 -15.71 0.30 -9.48
N ASN A 295 -16.21 1.23 -10.29
CA ASN A 295 -15.68 1.55 -11.61
C ASN A 295 -14.32 2.28 -11.55
N ASN A 296 -14.03 2.98 -10.46
CA ASN A 296 -12.76 3.66 -10.23
C ASN A 296 -11.68 2.69 -9.73
N LEU A 297 -12.02 1.84 -8.76
CA LEU A 297 -11.13 0.75 -8.33
C LEU A 297 -10.83 -0.22 -9.49
N ALA A 298 -11.85 -0.53 -10.30
CA ALA A 298 -11.67 -1.30 -11.52
C ALA A 298 -10.78 -0.60 -12.55
N TRP A 299 -10.76 0.74 -12.59
CA TRP A 299 -9.84 1.51 -13.42
C TRP A 299 -8.41 1.42 -12.89
N PHE A 300 -8.16 1.65 -11.60
CA PHE A 300 -6.83 1.52 -11.00
C PHE A 300 -6.24 0.11 -11.18
N ALA A 301 -7.01 -0.94 -10.86
CA ALA A 301 -6.58 -2.32 -11.05
C ALA A 301 -6.28 -2.63 -12.52
N LYS A 302 -7.04 -2.06 -13.45
CA LYS A 302 -6.79 -2.21 -14.89
C LYS A 302 -5.53 -1.45 -15.33
N GLU A 303 -5.29 -0.22 -14.87
CA GLU A 303 -4.06 0.50 -15.21
C GLU A 303 -2.83 -0.20 -14.62
N ALA A 304 -2.90 -0.79 -13.43
CA ALA A 304 -1.81 -1.62 -12.89
C ALA A 304 -1.53 -2.86 -13.75
N ILE A 305 -2.56 -3.65 -14.08
CA ILE A 305 -2.39 -4.90 -14.85
C ILE A 305 -2.00 -4.64 -16.32
N VAL A 306 -2.54 -3.59 -16.94
CA VAL A 306 -2.30 -3.28 -18.37
C VAL A 306 -1.06 -2.38 -18.58
N GLY A 307 -0.79 -1.47 -17.64
CA GLY A 307 0.42 -0.67 -17.63
C GLY A 307 1.67 -1.47 -17.28
N GLY A 308 1.51 -2.56 -16.49
CA GLY A 308 2.58 -3.49 -16.17
C GLY A 308 3.25 -3.26 -14.82
N LEU A 309 2.50 -2.76 -13.82
CA LEU A 309 2.95 -2.65 -12.44
C LEU A 309 3.48 -4.00 -11.94
N SER A 310 4.75 -4.01 -11.56
CA SER A 310 5.50 -5.17 -11.06
C SER A 310 6.03 -4.88 -9.66
N MET A 311 6.26 -5.92 -8.86
CA MET A 311 6.68 -5.78 -7.46
C MET A 311 8.04 -5.06 -7.27
N GLU A 312 8.87 -5.00 -8.30
CA GLU A 312 10.10 -4.19 -8.34
C GLU A 312 9.83 -2.68 -8.26
N ASN A 313 8.67 -2.21 -8.72
CA ASN A 313 8.23 -0.80 -8.67
C ASN A 313 7.21 -0.53 -7.55
N VAL A 314 7.03 -1.48 -6.61
CA VAL A 314 6.18 -1.32 -5.43
C VAL A 314 7.07 -1.13 -4.20
N HIS A 315 7.23 0.13 -3.79
CA HIS A 315 8.13 0.51 -2.72
C HIS A 315 7.38 0.72 -1.41
N PHE A 316 7.73 -0.07 -0.41
CA PHE A 316 7.26 0.10 0.97
C PHE A 316 8.35 0.74 1.82
N MET A 317 7.95 1.73 2.60
CA MET A 317 8.81 2.52 3.46
C MET A 317 8.07 2.88 4.75
N THR A 318 8.81 3.18 5.80
CA THR A 318 8.25 3.75 7.03
C THR A 318 8.64 5.22 7.07
N LEU A 319 7.76 6.09 7.57
CA LEU A 319 8.04 7.52 7.73
C LEU A 319 9.43 7.72 8.39
N PRO A 320 10.35 8.52 7.80
CA PRO A 320 11.70 8.71 8.32
C PRO A 320 11.66 9.30 9.73
N ASN A 321 12.18 8.55 10.72
CA ASN A 321 11.87 8.84 12.11
C ASN A 321 12.97 8.50 13.10
N ARG A 322 12.85 9.13 14.28
CA ARG A 322 13.64 8.85 15.48
C ARG A 322 12.73 8.70 16.69
N GLY A 323 13.12 7.81 17.61
CA GLY A 323 12.47 7.69 18.91
C GLY A 323 12.68 8.95 19.75
N ALA A 324 11.64 9.36 20.48
CA ALA A 324 11.67 10.52 21.37
C ALA A 324 10.97 10.20 22.71
N SER A 325 11.35 10.92 23.76
CA SER A 325 10.75 10.77 25.08
C SER A 325 10.41 12.13 25.68
N VAL A 326 9.13 12.36 25.96
CA VAL A 326 8.61 13.67 26.40
C VAL A 326 7.79 13.51 27.67
N TYR A 327 7.97 14.43 28.62
CA TYR A 327 7.26 14.41 29.89
C TYR A 327 5.78 14.78 29.72
N SER A 328 4.89 13.85 30.05
CA SER A 328 3.45 14.08 30.10
C SER A 328 3.07 14.78 31.40
N ARG A 329 2.32 15.88 31.30
CA ARG A 329 1.75 16.57 32.46
C ARG A 329 0.53 15.83 33.01
N THR A 330 -0.14 15.01 32.18
CA THR A 330 -1.30 14.20 32.55
C THR A 330 -0.90 12.93 33.33
N TYR A 331 0.12 12.20 32.87
CA TYR A 331 0.58 10.97 33.52
C TYR A 331 1.74 11.17 34.51
N HIS A 332 2.27 12.40 34.61
CA HIS A 332 3.40 12.78 35.46
C HIS A 332 4.67 11.94 35.23
N ASN A 333 4.85 11.38 34.04
CA ASN A 333 5.98 10.55 33.65
C ASN A 333 6.40 10.82 32.19
N TYR A 334 7.53 10.26 31.78
CA TYR A 334 7.97 10.31 30.39
C TYR A 334 7.17 9.33 29.52
N GLN A 335 6.70 9.81 28.39
CA GLN A 335 5.98 9.06 27.37
C GLN A 335 6.87 8.90 26.13
N SER A 336 6.88 7.71 25.55
CA SER A 336 7.56 7.44 24.28
C SER A 336 6.74 7.94 23.10
N TYR A 337 7.45 8.48 22.12
CA TYR A 337 6.92 8.99 20.85
C TYR A 337 7.87 8.60 19.71
N VAL A 338 7.35 8.68 18.49
CA VAL A 338 8.13 8.72 17.27
C VAL A 338 8.09 10.16 16.73
N THR A 339 9.21 10.71 16.29
CA THR A 339 9.26 12.06 15.67
C THR A 339 9.84 11.96 14.26
N PRO A 340 9.24 12.66 13.27
CA PRO A 340 9.81 12.74 11.93
C PRO A 340 11.22 13.32 11.91
N ILE A 341 12.03 12.90 10.94
CA ILE A 341 13.30 13.54 10.59
C ILE A 341 13.01 14.57 9.48
N PRO A 342 13.15 15.90 9.72
CA PRO A 342 12.61 16.91 8.82
C PRO A 342 13.11 16.84 7.37
N ASP A 343 14.43 16.76 7.19
CA ASP A 343 15.05 16.80 5.86
C ASP A 343 14.75 15.52 5.06
N GLU A 344 14.87 14.35 5.70
CA GLU A 344 14.54 13.05 5.09
C GLU A 344 13.04 12.94 4.73
N MET A 345 12.16 13.48 5.58
CA MET A 345 10.72 13.51 5.32
C MET A 345 10.38 14.41 4.12
N LEU A 346 11.03 15.58 4.01
CA LEU A 346 10.84 16.50 2.89
C LEU A 346 11.32 15.88 1.56
N GLU A 347 12.50 15.25 1.57
CA GLU A 347 13.05 14.54 0.41
C GLU A 347 12.14 13.40 -0.02
N LEU A 348 11.66 12.60 0.94
CA LEU A 348 10.76 11.48 0.68
C LEU A 348 9.43 11.92 0.09
N VAL A 349 8.82 12.97 0.66
CA VAL A 349 7.56 13.55 0.16
C VAL A 349 7.73 14.02 -1.27
N ASN A 350 8.73 14.84 -1.58
CA ASN A 350 8.90 15.40 -2.92
C ASN A 350 9.25 14.34 -3.97
N THR A 351 10.08 13.36 -3.60
CA THR A 351 10.52 12.29 -4.51
C THR A 351 9.40 11.28 -4.79
N CYS A 352 8.65 10.85 -3.76
CA CYS A 352 7.80 9.67 -3.85
C CYS A 352 6.29 9.95 -3.77
N PHE A 353 5.85 11.08 -3.17
CA PHE A 353 4.44 11.31 -2.81
C PHE A 353 3.82 12.61 -3.31
N ASN A 354 4.61 13.65 -3.60
CA ASN A 354 4.12 14.97 -4.01
C ASN A 354 3.37 14.87 -5.36
N PRO A 355 2.06 15.14 -5.42
CA PRO A 355 1.29 15.07 -6.66
C PRO A 355 1.39 16.32 -7.54
N TYR A 356 2.05 17.38 -7.06
CA TYR A 356 2.17 18.67 -7.72
C TYR A 356 3.44 18.76 -8.58
N LEU A 357 3.46 19.70 -9.54
CA LEU A 357 4.64 20.03 -10.34
C LEU A 357 5.66 20.90 -9.57
N GLU A 358 5.18 21.64 -8.58
CA GLU A 358 6.02 22.42 -7.67
C GLU A 358 6.36 21.60 -6.43
N ASP A 359 7.62 21.64 -6.01
CA ASP A 359 8.08 21.02 -4.77
C ASP A 359 7.33 21.60 -3.57
N ILE A 360 7.19 20.79 -2.53
CA ILE A 360 6.69 21.16 -1.22
C ILE A 360 7.87 21.68 -0.39
N GLU A 361 7.67 22.79 0.31
CA GLU A 361 8.65 23.40 1.21
C GLU A 361 8.54 22.84 2.66
N LEU A 362 9.63 22.90 3.43
CA LEU A 362 9.64 22.38 4.81
C LEU A 362 8.65 23.09 5.75
N ASN A 363 8.25 24.32 5.40
CA ASN A 363 7.27 25.12 6.13
C ASN A 363 5.81 24.71 5.83
N GLU A 364 5.56 23.89 4.81
CA GLU A 364 4.22 23.34 4.50
C GLU A 364 3.94 22.10 5.38
N LEU A 365 4.98 21.35 5.77
CA LEU A 365 4.88 20.19 6.66
C LEU A 365 4.87 20.63 8.13
N ASP A 366 3.99 20.05 8.96
CA ASP A 366 3.99 20.22 10.43
C ASP A 366 4.69 19.04 11.13
N LEU A 367 6.02 19.15 11.27
CA LEU A 367 6.86 18.11 11.84
C LEU A 367 7.27 18.49 13.27
N MET A 368 6.64 17.82 14.24
CA MET A 368 6.92 18.01 15.66
C MET A 368 8.30 17.46 16.05
N GLN A 369 9.06 18.27 16.78
CA GLN A 369 10.42 17.98 17.25
C GLN A 369 10.57 18.23 18.75
N VAL A 370 11.51 17.53 19.38
CA VAL A 370 11.89 17.70 20.79
C VAL A 370 13.23 18.43 20.85
N ASN A 371 13.25 19.59 21.49
CA ASN A 371 14.45 20.39 21.69
C ASN A 371 15.33 19.80 22.82
N GLU A 372 16.61 20.21 22.89
CA GLU A 372 17.56 19.73 23.91
C GLU A 372 17.10 19.96 25.37
N ASP A 373 16.29 20.99 25.61
CA ASP A 373 15.73 21.31 26.93
C ASP A 373 14.45 20.54 27.27
N GLY A 374 13.93 19.72 26.33
CA GLY A 374 12.70 18.97 26.45
C GLY A 374 11.42 19.74 26.10
N SER A 375 11.52 20.98 25.62
CA SER A 375 10.40 21.69 24.99
C SER A 375 10.12 21.16 23.58
N LEU A 376 8.93 21.45 23.05
CA LEU A 376 8.52 21.06 21.69
C LEU A 376 8.57 22.25 20.72
N SER A 377 8.86 21.94 19.46
CA SER A 377 8.82 22.87 18.32
C SER A 377 8.21 22.17 17.08
N SER A 378 7.76 22.97 16.11
CA SER A 378 7.27 22.52 14.80
C SER A 378 8.07 23.22 13.70
N THR A 379 8.22 22.58 12.55
CA THR A 379 8.72 23.19 11.30
C THR A 379 7.87 24.36 10.80
N ARG A 380 6.57 24.41 11.12
CA ARG A 380 5.67 25.57 10.86
C ARG A 380 5.88 26.73 11.83
N GLY A 381 6.73 26.56 12.86
CA GLY A 381 7.02 27.59 13.86
C GLY A 381 5.91 27.81 14.91
N HIS A 382 4.80 27.08 14.84
CA HIS A 382 3.69 27.13 15.80
C HIS A 382 3.52 25.79 16.52
N VAL A 383 3.17 25.80 17.81
CA VAL A 383 2.79 24.59 18.55
C VAL A 383 1.50 24.86 19.32
N GLU A 384 0.44 24.14 18.96
CA GLU A 384 -0.94 24.34 19.47
C GLU A 384 -0.99 24.32 21.00
N ASP A 385 -0.27 23.38 21.60
CA ASP A 385 -0.06 23.32 23.05
C ASP A 385 1.04 24.28 23.49
N THR A 386 0.68 25.55 23.62
CA THR A 386 1.54 26.65 24.10
C THR A 386 2.20 26.44 25.47
N LYS A 387 1.85 25.38 26.21
CA LYS A 387 2.52 24.97 27.46
C LYS A 387 3.62 23.93 27.21
N ALA A 388 3.64 23.24 26.07
CA ALA A 388 4.68 22.29 25.66
C ALA A 388 5.90 22.98 24.99
N THR A 389 5.78 24.24 24.58
CA THR A 389 6.90 25.11 24.13
C THR A 389 7.83 25.55 25.26
N LYS A 390 7.67 24.99 26.48
CA LYS A 390 8.46 25.28 27.66
C LYS A 390 9.05 23.99 28.21
N PRO A 391 10.30 23.99 28.68
CA PRO A 391 10.91 22.81 29.26
C PRO A 391 10.14 22.33 30.50
N PRO A 392 10.07 21.01 30.74
CA PRO A 392 9.38 20.47 31.91
C PRO A 392 9.98 21.04 33.21
N ALA A 393 9.12 21.33 34.18
CA ALA A 393 9.53 21.95 35.43
C ALA A 393 10.54 21.06 36.19
N LYS A 394 11.70 21.62 36.55
CA LYS A 394 12.72 20.93 37.36
C LYS A 394 12.24 20.73 38.80
N GLY A 395 11.43 19.69 39.02
CA GLY A 395 10.94 19.29 40.34
C GLY A 395 10.34 17.88 40.31
N ASN A 396 10.89 16.99 41.13
CA ASN A 396 10.42 15.61 41.37
C ASN A 396 10.33 14.68 40.15
N SER A 397 11.48 14.19 39.68
CA SER A 397 11.58 12.81 39.19
C SER A 397 12.96 12.23 39.47
N GLY A 398 13.01 11.24 40.35
CA GLY A 398 14.17 10.36 40.52
C GLY A 398 14.17 9.19 39.53
N SER A 399 13.50 9.35 38.37
CA SER A 399 13.48 8.36 37.30
C SER A 399 14.50 8.74 36.24
N SER A 400 15.45 7.83 35.99
CA SER A 400 16.49 7.99 34.97
C SER A 400 15.90 8.20 33.59
N LYS A 401 16.39 9.21 32.85
CA LYS A 401 16.18 9.36 31.40
C LYS A 401 16.53 8.01 30.75
N PRO A 402 15.61 7.32 30.04
CA PRO A 402 15.98 6.18 29.23
C PRO A 402 17.02 6.64 28.22
N THR A 403 18.11 5.89 28.06
CA THR A 403 19.14 6.20 27.07
C THR A 403 18.52 6.24 25.68
N ASP A 404 18.89 7.27 24.92
CA ASP A 404 18.52 7.37 23.50
C ASP A 404 19.10 6.14 22.78
N ASN A 405 18.24 5.25 22.30
CA ASN A 405 18.66 4.10 21.50
C ASN A 405 19.17 4.63 20.16
N PRO A 406 20.40 4.28 19.72
CA PRO A 406 20.83 4.61 18.37
C PRO A 406 19.92 3.91 17.35
N ALA A 407 19.81 4.50 16.16
CA ALA A 407 19.10 3.87 15.04
C ALA A 407 19.69 2.48 14.74
N PRO A 408 18.88 1.52 14.25
CA PRO A 408 19.41 0.25 13.76
C PRO A 408 20.42 0.52 12.64
N GLU A 409 21.64 -0.02 12.78
CA GLU A 409 22.60 -0.03 11.67
C GLU A 409 22.01 -0.87 10.53
N VAL A 410 21.84 -0.26 9.37
CA VAL A 410 21.47 -0.96 8.13
C VAL A 410 22.60 -1.95 7.82
N PRO A 411 22.32 -3.25 7.62
CA PRO A 411 23.35 -4.19 7.22
C PRO A 411 23.93 -3.79 5.85
N ASP A 412 25.23 -3.52 5.81
CA ASP A 412 25.95 -3.23 4.55
C ASP A 412 25.67 -4.32 3.51
N THR A 413 25.07 -3.93 2.39
CA THR A 413 24.99 -4.79 1.21
C THR A 413 26.40 -4.94 0.65
N PRO A 414 26.94 -6.17 0.52
CA PRO A 414 28.35 -6.34 0.16
C PRO A 414 28.61 -5.92 -1.29
N GLU A 415 29.39 -4.85 -1.47
CA GLU A 415 29.97 -4.51 -2.77
C GLU A 415 30.82 -5.69 -3.30
N PRO A 416 30.79 -5.97 -4.63
CA PRO A 416 31.55 -7.07 -5.20
C PRO A 416 33.05 -6.78 -5.18
N SER A 417 33.77 -7.59 -4.41
CA SER A 417 35.23 -7.54 -4.25
C SER A 417 35.99 -7.58 -5.58
N VAL A 418 36.70 -6.50 -5.90
CA VAL A 418 37.70 -6.45 -6.97
C VAL A 418 39.10 -6.73 -6.41
N THR A 419 39.62 -7.92 -6.71
CA THR A 419 40.98 -8.34 -6.34
C THR A 419 42.05 -7.50 -7.05
N PRO A 420 43.06 -6.95 -6.35
CA PRO A 420 44.09 -6.14 -6.97
C PRO A 420 45.08 -6.99 -7.78
N THR A 421 45.24 -6.66 -9.07
CA THR A 421 46.32 -7.22 -9.90
C THR A 421 47.59 -6.36 -9.76
N ALA A 422 48.73 -7.00 -9.59
CA ALA A 422 49.98 -6.35 -9.22
C ALA A 422 50.61 -5.48 -10.32
N THR A 423 51.15 -4.33 -9.90
CA THR A 423 52.03 -3.46 -10.69
C THR A 423 53.44 -4.06 -10.80
N PRO A 424 54.05 -4.13 -12.00
CA PRO A 424 55.49 -4.23 -12.15
C PRO A 424 56.14 -2.84 -12.35
N GLU A 425 57.38 -2.73 -11.88
CA GLU A 425 58.15 -1.48 -11.74
C GLU A 425 58.71 -0.94 -13.08
N ALA A 426 59.14 0.33 -13.09
CA ALA A 426 59.48 1.09 -14.28
C ALA A 426 60.89 0.80 -14.87
N THR A 427 61.15 1.44 -16.04
CA THR A 427 62.39 2.19 -16.44
C THR A 427 62.94 1.77 -17.83
N PRO A 428 63.47 2.64 -18.74
CA PRO A 428 63.24 4.07 -18.99
C PRO A 428 63.01 4.49 -20.49
N THR A 429 62.51 5.72 -20.69
CA THR A 429 62.88 6.75 -21.71
C THR A 429 63.32 6.38 -23.15
N VAL A 430 62.53 6.82 -24.16
CA VAL A 430 62.99 7.60 -25.35
C VAL A 430 61.89 8.58 -25.80
N THR A 431 62.26 9.80 -26.20
CA THR A 431 61.45 10.83 -26.90
C THR A 431 62.20 11.12 -28.22
N PRO A 432 61.58 11.15 -29.43
CA PRO A 432 60.76 12.29 -29.93
C PRO A 432 59.66 11.86 -30.97
N GLU A 433 58.89 12.69 -31.72
CA GLU A 433 58.65 14.14 -31.80
C GLU A 433 57.27 14.51 -32.43
N THR A 434 57.00 15.82 -32.58
CA THR A 434 56.02 16.59 -33.40
C THR A 434 54.93 15.93 -34.29
N THR A 435 53.67 16.32 -34.03
CA THR A 435 52.75 17.19 -34.86
C THR A 435 52.62 17.01 -36.40
N PRO A 436 51.49 17.41 -37.04
CA PRO A 436 50.07 17.02 -36.90
C PRO A 436 49.49 16.51 -38.25
N SER A 437 48.19 16.17 -38.33
CA SER A 437 47.26 16.60 -39.44
C SER A 437 45.84 16.04 -39.29
N VAL A 438 44.89 16.66 -40.00
CA VAL A 438 43.43 16.53 -39.82
C VAL A 438 42.79 15.68 -40.96
N PRO A 439 41.46 15.66 -41.19
CA PRO A 439 40.66 14.43 -41.30
C PRO A 439 40.49 13.92 -42.74
N VAL A 440 39.79 12.79 -42.94
CA VAL A 440 38.81 12.64 -44.04
C VAL A 440 37.81 11.51 -43.77
N ASP A 441 36.58 11.84 -44.16
CA ASP A 441 35.30 11.15 -44.27
C ASP A 441 35.27 9.81 -45.08
N SER A 442 34.09 9.20 -45.17
CA SER A 442 33.57 8.28 -46.23
C SER A 442 33.32 6.80 -45.88
N GLN A 443 32.11 6.52 -45.39
CA GLN A 443 31.19 5.38 -45.69
C GLN A 443 31.62 3.87 -45.69
N PRO A 444 30.67 2.94 -45.48
CA PRO A 444 30.95 1.55 -45.14
C PRO A 444 30.90 0.54 -46.31
N PRO A 445 31.54 -0.63 -46.14
CA PRO A 445 31.05 -1.93 -46.57
C PRO A 445 30.60 -2.74 -45.33
N ALA A 446 29.40 -3.31 -45.28
CA ALA A 446 28.86 -4.44 -46.03
C ALA A 446 28.82 -5.71 -45.15
N VAL A 447 27.69 -6.40 -45.24
CA VAL A 447 27.28 -7.57 -44.45
C VAL A 447 28.29 -8.71 -44.50
N GLU A 448 28.73 -9.18 -43.33
CA GLU A 448 29.12 -10.59 -43.13
C GLU A 448 28.37 -11.17 -41.92
N THR A 449 27.54 -12.17 -42.18
CA THR A 449 27.08 -13.12 -41.16
C THR A 449 28.08 -14.27 -41.07
N PRO A 450 28.49 -14.66 -39.85
CA PRO A 450 28.90 -16.04 -39.64
C PRO A 450 28.25 -16.71 -38.42
N ALA A 451 28.04 -18.02 -38.61
CA ALA A 451 27.98 -19.08 -37.60
C ALA A 451 26.87 -19.05 -36.54
N VAL A 452 25.92 -19.98 -36.71
CA VAL A 452 25.08 -20.53 -35.64
C VAL A 452 25.97 -21.31 -34.67
N THR A 453 25.99 -20.92 -33.39
CA THR A 453 26.57 -21.72 -32.30
C THR A 453 25.61 -22.86 -31.94
N PRO A 454 26.06 -24.12 -31.84
CA PRO A 454 25.21 -25.22 -31.39
C PRO A 454 24.87 -25.10 -29.90
N ALA A 455 23.66 -25.51 -29.53
CA ALA A 455 23.23 -25.58 -28.13
C ALA A 455 24.03 -26.63 -27.32
N PRO A 456 24.26 -26.43 -26.01
CA PRO A 456 24.93 -27.41 -25.17
C PRO A 456 24.07 -28.67 -24.95
N GLU A 457 24.71 -29.83 -24.82
CA GLU A 457 24.05 -31.09 -24.47
C GLU A 457 23.48 -31.05 -23.03
N PRO A 458 22.40 -31.80 -22.75
CA PRO A 458 21.82 -31.86 -21.42
C PRO A 458 22.69 -32.68 -20.46
N THR A 459 23.07 -32.08 -19.33
CA THR A 459 23.72 -32.77 -18.20
C THR A 459 22.86 -33.92 -17.68
N PRO A 460 23.40 -35.12 -17.43
CA PRO A 460 22.63 -36.24 -16.90
C PRO A 460 22.15 -35.98 -15.46
N ALA A 461 20.92 -36.41 -15.18
CA ALA A 461 20.26 -36.19 -13.89
C ALA A 461 20.97 -36.92 -12.73
N ALA A 462 21.10 -36.22 -11.59
CA ALA A 462 21.60 -36.82 -10.36
C ALA A 462 20.60 -37.87 -9.81
N THR A 463 21.13 -39.00 -9.33
CA THR A 463 20.34 -40.06 -8.70
C THR A 463 19.83 -39.59 -7.33
N PRO A 464 18.55 -39.84 -6.95
CA PRO A 464 18.03 -39.43 -5.66
C PRO A 464 18.70 -40.20 -4.51
N VAL A 465 19.09 -39.46 -3.46
CA VAL A 465 19.54 -40.02 -2.18
C VAL A 465 18.32 -40.57 -1.43
N PRO A 466 18.38 -41.78 -0.84
CA PRO A 466 17.25 -42.34 -0.12
C PRO A 466 16.98 -41.61 1.20
N THR A 467 15.73 -41.19 1.40
CA THR A 467 15.23 -40.59 2.64
C THR A 467 15.37 -41.57 3.81
N PRO A 468 15.90 -41.16 4.99
CA PRO A 468 15.87 -41.99 6.18
C PRO A 468 14.43 -42.22 6.66
N ALA A 469 14.09 -43.44 7.05
CA ALA A 469 12.77 -43.79 7.56
C ALA A 469 12.49 -43.09 8.92
N PRO A 470 11.22 -42.70 9.21
CA PRO A 470 10.87 -42.09 10.48
C PRO A 470 11.06 -43.05 11.65
N THR A 471 11.65 -42.55 12.74
CA THR A 471 11.78 -43.29 14.00
C THR A 471 10.38 -43.49 14.62
N PRO A 472 10.04 -44.71 15.07
CA PRO A 472 8.73 -44.96 15.68
C PRO A 472 8.58 -44.23 17.02
N ILE A 473 7.48 -43.49 17.17
CA ILE A 473 7.08 -42.83 18.42
C ILE A 473 6.75 -43.92 19.46
N PRO A 474 7.31 -43.88 20.68
CA PRO A 474 6.94 -44.82 21.73
C PRO A 474 5.48 -44.58 22.17
N ALA A 475 4.70 -45.66 22.28
CA ALA A 475 3.30 -45.59 22.68
C ALA A 475 3.14 -44.98 24.08
N SER A 476 2.25 -44.01 24.21
CA SER A 476 1.88 -43.41 25.49
C SER A 476 1.26 -44.47 26.41
N THR A 477 1.78 -44.56 27.63
CA THR A 477 1.21 -45.41 28.68
C THR A 477 -0.12 -44.81 29.14
N PRO A 478 -1.23 -45.58 29.26
CA PRO A 478 -2.47 -45.04 29.80
C PRO A 478 -2.29 -44.65 31.27
N ALA A 479 -2.86 -43.49 31.65
CA ALA A 479 -2.87 -43.02 33.03
C ALA A 479 -3.73 -43.95 33.92
N PRO A 480 -3.41 -44.11 35.22
CA PRO A 480 -4.21 -44.92 36.13
C PRO A 480 -5.55 -44.24 36.47
N ASP A 481 -6.60 -45.05 36.61
CA ASP A 481 -7.93 -44.58 37.03
C ASP A 481 -7.89 -43.90 38.41
N VAL A 482 -8.46 -42.70 38.48
CA VAL A 482 -8.74 -42.01 39.75
C VAL A 482 -10.21 -42.24 40.11
N PRO A 483 -10.55 -42.67 41.34
CA PRO A 483 -11.93 -42.96 41.71
C PRO A 483 -12.80 -41.70 41.76
N VAL A 484 -14.04 -41.82 41.29
CA VAL A 484 -15.08 -40.81 41.47
C VAL A 484 -15.69 -40.98 42.85
N ASP A 485 -15.60 -39.95 43.71
CA ASP A 485 -16.24 -39.95 45.03
C ASP A 485 -16.77 -38.57 45.42
N GLY A 486 -18.01 -38.54 45.95
CA GLY A 486 -18.45 -37.54 46.93
C GLY A 486 -18.97 -36.17 46.47
N PHE A 487 -20.29 -36.05 46.32
CA PHE A 487 -21.01 -34.77 46.49
C PHE A 487 -20.83 -34.20 47.91
N GLY A 488 -20.67 -32.88 48.07
CA GLY A 488 -20.76 -32.20 49.38
C GLY A 488 -20.57 -30.66 49.27
N PRO A 489 -21.35 -29.80 49.96
CA PRO A 489 -21.58 -28.42 49.47
C PRO A 489 -20.94 -27.27 50.26
N GLY A 490 -20.65 -26.18 49.53
CA GLY A 490 -20.89 -24.80 49.95
C GLY A 490 -19.87 -24.10 50.87
N MET A 491 -19.36 -22.95 50.41
CA MET A 491 -19.21 -21.70 51.20
C MET A 491 -19.14 -20.48 50.26
N GLU A 492 -19.51 -19.32 50.81
CA GLU A 492 -19.78 -18.04 50.12
C GLU A 492 -18.52 -17.22 49.78
N PRO A 493 -18.64 -16.20 48.90
CA PRO A 493 -17.52 -15.31 48.57
C PRO A 493 -17.18 -14.33 49.70
N ILE A 494 -15.95 -13.81 49.67
CA ILE A 494 -15.49 -12.70 50.51
C ILE A 494 -15.30 -11.48 49.60
N GLU A 495 -15.67 -10.31 50.13
CA GLU A 495 -15.74 -8.99 49.47
C GLU A 495 -14.42 -8.47 48.86
#